data_AF-C0DYR8-F1
#
_entry.id   AF-C0DYR8-F1
#
_cell.length_a   1.000
_cell.length_b   1.000
_cell.length_c   1.000
_cell.angle_alpha   90.00
_cell.angle_beta   90.00
_cell.angle_gamma   90.00
#
_symmetry.space_group_name_H-M   'P 1'
#
loop_
_entity.id
_entity.type
_entity.pdbx_description
1 polymer ?
#
loop_
_entity_poly.entity_id
_entity_poly.type
_entity_poly.pdbx_seq_one_letter_code
_entity_poly.pdbx_strand_id
1 'polypeptide(L)' 'IAALEAEQADLNAQLSAPEIFKDYEKAGSLQARAEEIETLLLEKLERWEMLEGKQNGG' A
#
# COMPACT_ATOMS: atom_id res chain seq x y z
N ILE A 1 -6.67 -1.42 7.36
CA ILE A 1 -5.55 -0.52 7.02
C ILE A 1 -4.24 -1.22 7.43
N ALA A 2 -4.06 -1.58 8.70
CA ALA A 2 -2.91 -2.37 9.22
C ALA A 2 -2.39 -3.53 8.34
N ALA A 3 -3.27 -4.40 7.82
CA ALA A 3 -2.84 -5.51 6.96
C ALA A 3 -2.22 -5.03 5.63
N LEU A 4 -2.78 -3.98 5.03
CA LEU A 4 -2.26 -3.38 3.80
C LEU A 4 -0.96 -2.62 4.07
N GLU A 5 -0.84 -1.93 5.21
CA GLU A 5 0.41 -1.29 5.62
C GLU A 5 1.54 -2.30 5.84
N ALA A 6 1.23 -3.44 6.46
CA ALA A 6 2.20 -4.52 6.65
C ALA A 6 2.64 -5.14 5.31
N GLU A 7 1.70 -5.37 4.39
CA GLU A 7 2.01 -5.87 3.05
C GLU A 7 2.86 -4.87 2.26
N GLN A 8 2.52 -3.58 2.30
CA GLN A 8 3.29 -2.52 1.66
C GLN A 8 4.72 -2.41 2.22
N ALA A 9 4.87 -2.51 3.54
CA ALA A 9 6.18 -2.48 4.19
C ALA A 9 7.05 -3.67 3.78
N ASP A 10 6.48 -4.86 3.68
CA ASP A 10 7.18 -6.06 3.21
C ASP A 10 7.61 -5.95 1.75
N LEU A 11 6.70 -5.48 0.87
CA LEU A 11 7.02 -5.25 -0.55
C LEU A 11 8.14 -4.22 -0.71
N ASN A 12 8.11 -3.12 0.03
CA ASN A 12 9.15 -2.11 0.02
C ASN A 12 10.49 -2.64 0.55
N ALA A 13 10.46 -3.50 1.57
CA ALA A 13 11.67 -4.18 2.05
C ALA A 13 12.26 -5.09 0.96
N GLN A 14 11.42 -5.84 0.24
CA GLN A 14 11.86 -6.68 -0.88
C GLN A 14 12.41 -5.84 -2.05
N LEU A 15 11.75 -4.74 -2.41
CA LEU A 15 12.17 -3.82 -3.48
C LEU A 15 13.45 -3.06 -3.15
N SER A 16 13.76 -2.89 -1.86
CA SER A 16 15.02 -2.28 -1.41
C SER A 16 16.24 -3.19 -1.62
N ALA A 17 16.02 -4.50 -1.81
CA ALA A 17 17.11 -5.44 -2.04
C ALA A 17 17.55 -5.42 -3.51
N PRO A 18 18.82 -5.12 -3.83
CA PRO A 18 19.28 -5.01 -5.22
C PRO A 18 19.16 -6.33 -6.02
N GLU A 19 19.13 -7.46 -5.31
CA GLU A 19 18.96 -8.79 -5.89
C GLU A 19 17.62 -8.97 -6.62
N ILE A 20 16.58 -8.23 -6.22
CA ILE A 20 15.26 -8.33 -6.86
C ILE A 20 15.30 -7.88 -8.32
N PHE A 21 16.17 -6.94 -8.66
CA PHE A 21 16.29 -6.40 -10.01
C PHE A 21 17.05 -7.32 -10.97
N LYS A 22 17.53 -8.47 -10.51
CA LYS A 22 18.00 -9.55 -11.39
C LYS A 22 16.83 -10.24 -12.12
N ASP A 23 15.62 -10.12 -11.56
CA ASP A 23 14.37 -10.59 -12.15
C ASP A 23 13.43 -9.39 -12.31
N TYR A 24 13.50 -8.74 -13.47
CA TYR A 24 12.74 -7.53 -13.76
C TYR A 24 11.22 -7.78 -13.82
N GLU A 25 10.76 -8.97 -14.22
CA GLU A 25 9.33 -9.31 -14.20
C GLU A 25 8.82 -9.38 -12.76
N LYS A 26 9.58 -10.02 -11.88
CA LYS A 26 9.25 -10.09 -10.46
C LYS A 26 9.30 -8.70 -9.80
N ALA A 27 10.35 -7.93 -10.06
CA ALA A 27 10.47 -6.56 -9.53
C ALA A 27 9.31 -5.68 -10.01
N GLY A 28 8.95 -5.75 -11.29
CA GLY A 28 7.78 -5.03 -11.84
C GLY A 28 6.46 -5.46 -11.20
N SER A 29 6.29 -6.76 -10.93
CA SER A 29 5.09 -7.28 -10.26
C SER A 29 4.98 -6.80 -8.81
N LEU A 30 6.10 -6.79 -8.08
CA LEU A 30 6.15 -6.29 -6.70
C LEU A 30 5.89 -4.80 -6.63
N GLN A 31 6.45 -4.03 -7.58
CA GLN A 31 6.20 -2.59 -7.67
C GLN A 31 4.74 -2.29 -7.99
N ALA A 32 4.16 -2.96 -9.00
CA ALA A 32 2.75 -2.79 -9.33
C ALA A 32 1.82 -3.10 -8.14
N ARG A 33 2.15 -4.13 -7.35
CA ARG A 33 1.42 -4.46 -6.14
C ARG A 33 1.59 -3.38 -5.05
N ALA A 34 2.79 -2.83 -4.88
CA ALA A 34 3.03 -1.76 -3.91
C ALA A 34 2.23 -0.49 -4.24
N GLU A 35 2.18 -0.11 -5.53
CA GLU A 35 1.38 1.01 -6.05
C GLU A 35 -0.14 0.78 -5.89
N GLU A 36 -0.61 -0.44 -6.14
CA GLU A 36 -2.01 -0.82 -5.91
C GLU A 36 -2.39 -0.66 -4.43
N ILE A 37 -1.52 -1.12 -3.52
CA ILE A 37 -1.76 -1.00 -2.07
C ILE A 37 -1.76 0.46 -1.63
N GLU A 38 -0.88 1.29 -2.16
CA GLU A 38 -0.87 2.73 -1.88
C GLU A 38 -2.21 3.38 -2.25
N THR A 39 -2.73 3.06 -3.43
CA THR A 39 -4.05 3.53 -3.88
C THR A 39 -5.17 3.06 -2.93
N LEU A 40 -5.17 1.77 -2.56
CA LEU A 40 -6.15 1.21 -1.63
C LEU A 40 -6.07 1.81 -0.22
N LEU A 41 -4.88 2.19 0.24
CA LEU A 41 -4.68 2.85 1.52
C LEU A 41 -5.27 4.26 1.49
N LEU A 42 -5.02 5.03 0.44
CA LEU A 42 -5.58 6.37 0.25
C LEU A 42 -7.12 6.35 0.23
N GLU A 43 -7.73 5.45 -0.56
CA GLU A 43 -9.19 5.30 -0.61
C GLU A 43 -9.79 4.95 0.76
N LYS A 44 -9.10 4.08 1.52
CA LYS A 44 -9.55 3.74 2.87
C LYS A 44 -9.43 4.94 3.79
N LEU A 45 -8.31 5.67 3.79
CA LEU A 45 -8.15 6.87 4.63
C LEU A 45 -9.23 7.91 4.34
N GLU A 46 -9.50 8.21 3.06
CA GLU A 46 -10.57 9.13 2.67
C GLU A 46 -11.95 8.68 3.19
N ARG A 47 -12.26 7.38 3.07
CA ARG A 47 -13.50 6.83 3.61
C ARG A 47 -13.58 6.91 5.13
N TRP A 48 -12.46 6.69 5.82
CA TRP A 48 -12.40 6.79 7.27
C TRP A 48 -12.64 8.24 7.73
N GLU A 49 -11.99 9.21 7.09
CA GLU A 49 -12.21 10.65 7.36
C GLU A 49 -13.68 11.06 7.14
N MET A 50 -14.32 10.59 6.06
CA MET A 50 -15.74 10.85 5.81
C MET A 50 -16.65 10.28 6.89
N LEU A 51 -16.34 9.07 7.40
CA LEU A 51 -17.12 8.42 8.44
C LEU A 51 -16.92 9.10 9.80
N GLU A 52 -15.70 9.50 10.16
CA GLU A 52 -15.44 10.27 11.39
C GLU A 52 -16.05 11.66 11.34
N GLY A 53 -15.97 12.36 10.20
CA GLY A 53 -16.63 13.65 9.99
C GLY A 53 -18.15 13.55 10.11
N LYS A 54 -18.75 12.43 9.68
CA LYS A 54 -20.18 12.14 9.91
C LYS A 54 -20.51 11.79 11.37
N GLN A 55 -19.62 11.11 12.09
CA GLN A 55 -19.84 10.74 13.49
C GLN A 55 -19.65 11.92 14.46
N ASN A 56 -18.76 12.85 14.14
CA ASN A 56 -18.46 14.02 14.99
C ASN A 56 -19.32 15.26 14.68
N GLY A 57 -20.20 15.19 13.68
CA GLY A 57 -21.06 16.30 13.21
C GLY A 57 -22.56 16.12 13.48
N GLY A 58 -22.94 15.27 14.44
CA GLY A 58 -24.34 15.04 14.85
C GLY A 58 -24.78 15.93 16.02
#